data_AF-A0AAW5JUR5-F1
#
_entry.id   AF-A0AAW5JUR5-F1
#
_cell.length_a   1.000
_cell.length_b   1.000
_cell.length_c   1.000
_cell.angle_alpha   90.00
_cell.angle_beta   90.00
_cell.angle_gamma   90.00
#
_symmetry.space_group_name_H-M   'P 1'
#
loop_
_entity.id
_entity.type
_entity.pdbx_description
1 polymer ?
#
loop_
_entity_poly.entity_id
_entity_poly.type
_entity_poly.pdbx_seq_one_letter_code
_entity_poly.pdbx_strand_id
1 'polypeptide(L)'
;MVYKNTPDNWATRRVLTISYSPDGRYKETLFEREEDGNYYAGCGRFYASDIEDRTKFYPIPDNEKLSRWVLKDGTVITSSENSDILNPEAMRVMTFDGTHIVIPAEQLNYVQDMCEDTNAEY
;
A
#
# COMPACT_ATOMS: atom_id res chain seq x y z
N MET A 1 20.02 4.19 6.91
CA MET A 1 19.23 4.15 8.16
C MET A 1 18.29 2.96 8.06
N VAL A 2 18.47 1.95 8.91
CA VAL A 2 17.48 0.90 9.11
C VAL A 2 16.49 1.48 10.10
N TYR A 3 15.23 1.70 9.70
CA TYR A 3 14.18 2.01 10.66
C TYR A 3 14.03 0.79 11.57
N LYS A 4 14.62 0.85 12.77
CA LYS A 4 14.19 0.02 13.89
C LYS A 4 12.84 0.58 14.36
N ASN A 5 11.81 0.33 13.56
CA ASN A 5 10.43 0.49 14.00
C ASN A 5 10.00 -0.86 14.57
N THR A 6 10.33 -1.13 15.82
CA THR A 6 9.34 -1.75 16.69
C THR A 6 8.51 -0.59 17.23
N PRO A 7 7.33 -0.31 16.65
CA PRO A 7 6.47 0.71 17.22
C PRO A 7 5.72 0.04 18.37
N ASP A 8 5.89 0.57 19.59
CA ASP A 8 4.91 0.45 20.68
C ASP A 8 3.54 1.10 20.31
N ASN A 9 3.22 1.21 19.02
CA ASN A 9 2.19 2.07 18.47
C ASN A 9 1.67 1.49 17.14
N TRP A 10 1.05 0.31 17.18
CA TRP A 10 0.12 -0.15 16.13
C TRP A 10 -1.18 0.67 16.11
N ALA A 11 -1.13 1.95 16.50
CA ALA A 11 -2.28 2.85 16.49
C ALA A 11 -2.78 3.16 15.07
N THR A 12 -2.00 2.84 14.04
CA THR A 12 -2.35 3.06 12.65
C THR A 12 -3.29 1.97 12.12
N ARG A 13 -4.40 2.41 11.51
CA ARG A 13 -5.43 1.55 10.92
C ARG A 13 -4.97 0.85 9.65
N ARG A 14 -4.01 1.40 8.90
CA ARG A 14 -3.61 0.87 7.59
C ARG A 14 -2.12 0.54 7.50
N VAL A 15 -1.78 -0.66 7.04
CA VAL A 15 -0.38 -1.09 6.89
C VAL A 15 -0.19 -1.74 5.53
N LEU A 16 0.90 -1.41 4.85
CA LEU A 16 1.29 -2.03 3.58
C LEU A 16 2.48 -2.96 3.79
N THR A 17 2.41 -4.18 3.27
CA THR A 17 3.60 -5.04 3.14
C THR A 17 4.03 -5.05 1.69
N ILE A 18 5.29 -4.72 1.41
CA ILE A 18 5.86 -4.71 0.07
C ILE A 18 6.91 -5.82 -0.03
N SER A 19 6.85 -6.57 -1.12
CA SER A 19 7.85 -7.59 -1.44
C SER A 19 8.18 -7.56 -2.93
N TYR A 20 9.42 -7.93 -3.23
CA TYR A 20 9.90 -8.11 -4.59
C TYR A 20 10.19 -9.59 -4.75
N SER A 21 9.48 -10.24 -5.68
CA SER A 21 9.74 -11.64 -6.01
C SER A 21 11.14 -11.76 -6.65
N PRO A 22 11.79 -12.94 -6.62
CA PRO A 22 13.14 -13.12 -7.19
C PRO A 22 13.25 -12.76 -8.68
N ASP A 23 12.13 -12.78 -9.41
CA ASP A 23 11.99 -12.35 -10.80
C ASP A 23 11.81 -10.83 -10.97
N GLY A 24 11.89 -10.06 -9.88
CA GLY A 24 11.73 -8.62 -9.85
C GLY A 24 10.28 -8.14 -9.78
N ARG A 25 9.28 -9.04 -9.71
CA ARG A 25 7.87 -8.61 -9.63
C ARG A 25 7.56 -7.95 -8.30
N TYR A 26 6.99 -6.75 -8.38
CA TYR A 26 6.44 -6.03 -7.25
C TYR A 26 5.16 -6.71 -6.76
N LYS A 27 5.06 -6.91 -5.45
CA LYS A 27 3.85 -7.39 -4.78
C LYS A 27 3.64 -6.58 -3.52
N GLU A 28 2.42 -6.10 -3.35
CA GLU A 28 1.99 -5.47 -2.12
C GLU A 28 0.77 -6.16 -1.53
N THR A 29 0.56 -5.96 -0.24
CA THR A 29 -0.66 -6.32 0.46
C THR A 29 -1.00 -5.19 1.41
N LEU A 30 -2.16 -4.56 1.19
CA LEU A 30 -2.72 -3.57 2.09
C LEU A 30 -3.55 -4.29 3.15
N PHE A 31 -3.26 -3.99 4.41
CA PHE A 31 -3.95 -4.49 5.58
C PHE A 31 -4.68 -3.34 6.25
N GLU A 32 -5.93 -3.58 6.62
CA GLU A 32 -6.73 -2.64 7.42
C GLU A 32 -7.06 -3.25 8.77
N ARG A 33 -6.89 -2.47 9.82
CA ARG A 33 -7.21 -2.85 11.19
C ARG A 33 -8.67 -2.53 11.49
N GLU A 34 -9.40 -3.49 12.04
CA GLU A 34 -10.75 -3.27 12.53
C GLU A 34 -10.79 -3.04 14.05
N GLU A 35 -11.97 -2.72 14.58
CA GLU A 35 -12.21 -2.45 16.01
C GLU A 35 -11.83 -3.62 16.92
N ASP A 36 -11.85 -4.85 16.39
CA ASP A 36 -11.44 -6.07 17.08
C ASP A 36 -9.91 -6.18 17.27
N GLY A 37 -9.17 -5.20 16.76
CA GLY A 37 -7.73 -5.07 16.86
C GLY A 37 -6.96 -5.89 15.83
N ASN A 38 -7.63 -6.65 14.95
CA ASN A 38 -7.00 -7.51 13.94
C ASN A 38 -6.90 -6.82 12.59
N TYR A 39 -5.97 -7.31 11.76
CA TYR A 39 -5.74 -6.80 10.43
C TYR A 39 -6.38 -7.70 9.37
N TYR A 40 -6.92 -7.09 8.32
CA TYR A 40 -7.63 -7.77 7.25
C TYR A 40 -7.05 -7.36 5.91
N ALA A 41 -6.86 -8.32 5.01
CA ALA A 41 -6.43 -8.08 3.63
C ALA A 41 -7.24 -8.97 2.67
N GLY A 42 -7.97 -8.35 1.75
CA GLY A 42 -8.93 -9.07 0.91
C GLY A 42 -9.99 -9.77 1.76
N CYS A 43 -10.16 -11.09 1.59
CA CYS A 43 -11.06 -11.91 2.41
C CYS A 43 -10.36 -12.61 3.60
N GLY A 44 -9.08 -12.32 3.85
CA GLY A 44 -8.28 -12.98 4.88
C GLY A 44 -8.14 -12.15 6.15
N ARG A 45 -8.21 -12.82 7.30
CA ARG A 45 -7.90 -12.26 8.63
C ARG A 45 -6.47 -12.61 9.02
N PHE A 46 -5.76 -11.64 9.58
CA PHE A 46 -4.36 -11.74 9.98
C PHE A 46 -4.18 -11.11 11.38
N TYR A 47 -3.40 -11.77 12.22
CA TYR A 47 -2.97 -11.19 13.48
C TYR A 47 -1.81 -10.23 13.25
N ALA A 48 -1.62 -9.25 14.15
CA ALA A 48 -0.47 -8.33 14.07
C ALA A 48 0.87 -9.10 14.01
N SER A 49 0.99 -10.19 14.78
CA SER A 49 2.16 -11.09 14.76
C SER A 49 2.43 -11.71 13.38
N ASP A 50 1.39 -12.04 12.61
CA ASP A 50 1.53 -12.61 11.25
C ASP A 50 2.08 -11.57 10.26
N ILE A 51 1.87 -10.29 10.56
CA ILE A 51 2.38 -9.16 9.78
C ILE A 51 3.79 -8.80 10.23
N GLU A 52 4.09 -8.87 11.52
CA GLU A 52 5.43 -8.63 12.08
C GLU A 52 6.48 -9.60 11.54
N ASP A 53 6.12 -10.86 11.32
CA ASP A 53 7.00 -11.86 10.71
C ASP A 53 7.30 -11.55 9.23
N ARG A 54 6.55 -10.64 8.60
CA ARG A 54 6.87 -10.15 7.25
C ARG A 54 7.98 -9.11 7.34
N THR A 55 9.02 -9.34 6.56
CA THR A 55 10.32 -8.67 6.69
C THR A 55 10.29 -7.15 6.46
N LYS A 56 9.22 -6.60 5.86
CA LYS A 56 9.04 -5.16 5.62
C LYS A 56 7.56 -4.77 5.62
N PHE A 57 7.18 -3.94 6.59
CA PHE A 57 5.86 -3.32 6.69
C PHE A 57 6.00 -1.79 6.77
N TYR A 58 5.02 -1.10 6.20
CA TYR A 58 4.99 0.35 6.07
C TYR A 58 3.67 0.88 6.64
N PRO A 59 3.67 1.48 7.85
CA PRO A 59 2.46 2.07 8.40
C PRO A 59 2.05 3.29 7.55
N ILE A 60 0.75 3.38 7.27
CA ILE A 60 0.16 4.47 6.48
C ILE A 60 -0.66 5.34 7.44
N PRO A 61 -0.41 6.66 7.55
CA PRO A 61 -1.22 7.54 8.37
C PRO A 61 -2.71 7.42 8.06
N ASP A 62 -3.59 7.48 9.07
CA ASP A 62 -5.03 7.24 8.88
C ASP A 62 -5.69 8.30 7.98
N ASN A 63 -5.13 9.51 7.95
CA ASN A 63 -5.58 10.62 7.11
C ASN A 63 -4.88 10.67 5.74
N GLU A 64 -4.02 9.69 5.43
CA GLU A 64 -3.33 9.63 4.14
C GLU A 64 -4.33 9.21 3.06
N LYS A 65 -4.49 10.03 2.04
CA LYS A 65 -5.25 9.62 0.86
C LYS A 65 -4.40 8.72 -0.02
N LEU A 66 -5.01 7.63 -0.49
CA LEU A 66 -4.30 6.61 -1.26
C LEU A 66 -4.86 6.50 -2.66
N SER A 67 -3.98 6.28 -3.63
CA SER A 67 -4.34 5.88 -4.99
C SER A 67 -3.78 4.50 -5.28
N ARG A 68 -4.61 3.62 -5.84
CA ARG A 68 -4.24 2.28 -6.28
C ARG A 68 -4.11 2.23 -7.79
N TRP A 69 -2.88 2.05 -8.25
CA TRP A 69 -2.52 1.93 -9.66
C TRP A 69 -2.60 0.46 -10.05
N VAL A 70 -3.59 0.10 -10.85
CA VAL A 70 -3.80 -1.28 -11.28
C VAL A 70 -3.27 -1.45 -12.70
N LEU A 71 -2.32 -2.36 -12.87
CA LEU A 71 -1.74 -2.71 -14.16
C LEU A 71 -2.53 -3.83 -14.84
N LYS A 72 -2.36 -3.97 -16.15
CA LYS A 72 -3.05 -4.99 -16.96
C LYS A 72 -2.73 -6.43 -16.56
N ASP A 73 -1.56 -6.66 -15.97
CA ASP A 73 -1.16 -7.98 -15.46
C ASP A 73 -1.69 -8.29 -14.06
N GLY A 74 -2.45 -7.36 -13.46
CA GLY A 74 -3.01 -7.47 -12.12
C GLY A 74 -2.08 -6.99 -11.01
N THR A 75 -0.88 -6.48 -11.33
CA THR A 75 -0.03 -5.80 -10.36
C THR A 75 -0.76 -4.56 -9.83
N VAL A 76 -0.78 -4.40 -8.52
CA VAL A 76 -1.32 -3.20 -7.87
C VAL A 76 -0.18 -2.48 -7.17
N ILE A 77 -0.14 -1.16 -7.32
CA ILE A 77 0.82 -0.28 -6.64
C ILE A 77 0.01 0.74 -5.86
N THR A 78 0.24 0.84 -4.56
CA THR A 78 -0.41 1.82 -3.68
C THR A 78 0.57 2.95 -3.41
N SER A 79 0.12 4.19 -3.66
CA SER A 79 0.85 5.41 -3.33
C SER A 79 -0.03 6.38 -2.58
N SER A 80 0.58 7.37 -1.95
CA SER A 80 -0.14 8.60 -1.61
C SER A 80 -0.45 9.43 -2.86
N GLU A 81 -1.27 10.47 -2.73
CA GLU A 81 -1.64 11.41 -3.82
C GLU A 81 -0.42 12.02 -4.56
N ASN A 82 0.80 11.92 -4.00
CA ASN A 82 2.03 12.36 -4.61
C ASN A 82 2.56 11.36 -5.67
N SER A 83 1.93 11.35 -6.85
CA SER A 83 2.49 10.71 -8.05
C SER A 83 2.84 11.76 -9.10
N ASP A 84 3.98 11.60 -9.77
CA ASP A 84 4.39 12.51 -10.85
C ASP A 84 4.06 11.88 -12.21
N ILE A 85 3.31 12.62 -13.04
CA ILE A 85 3.25 12.31 -14.48
C ILE A 85 4.59 12.75 -15.07
N LEU A 86 5.46 11.80 -15.43
CA LEU A 86 6.76 12.12 -16.03
C LEU A 86 6.58 12.65 -17.46
N ASN A 87 5.72 12.01 -18.23
CA ASN A 87 5.36 12.36 -19.60
C ASN A 87 4.03 11.66 -19.98
N PRO A 88 3.45 11.92 -21.17
CA PRO A 88 2.19 11.27 -21.58
C PRO A 88 2.27 9.74 -21.73
N GLU A 89 3.47 9.18 -21.86
CA GLU A 89 3.71 7.75 -22.11
C GLU A 89 4.09 6.97 -20.84
N ALA A 90 4.36 7.65 -19.72
CA ALA A 90 4.81 7.03 -18.48
C ALA A 90 4.50 7.86 -17.23
N MET A 91 4.09 7.18 -16.17
CA MET A 91 3.89 7.75 -14.84
C MET A 91 4.97 7.25 -13.89
N ARG A 92 5.34 8.07 -12.91
CA ARG A 92 6.23 7.67 -11.82
C ARG A 92 5.45 7.66 -10.52
N VAL A 93 5.41 6.50 -9.90
CA VAL A 93 4.73 6.27 -8.64
C VAL A 93 5.79 6.02 -7.57
N MET A 94 5.74 6.77 -6.49
CA MET A 94 6.57 6.54 -5.31
C MET A 94 5.85 5.54 -4.39
N THR A 95 6.50 4.40 -4.12
CA THR A 95 6.00 3.39 -3.19
C THR A 95 6.37 3.75 -1.75
N PHE A 96 5.65 3.17 -0.78
CA PHE A 96 5.87 3.45 0.65
C PHE A 96 7.24 3.00 1.18
N ASP A 97 7.98 2.16 0.45
CA ASP A 97 9.37 1.83 0.75
C ASP A 97 10.38 2.85 0.19
N GLY A 98 9.91 3.92 -0.44
CA GLY A 98 10.71 4.97 -1.05
C GLY A 98 11.24 4.63 -2.45
N THR A 99 10.86 3.47 -3.00
CA THR A 99 11.20 3.10 -4.38
C THR A 99 10.34 3.89 -5.36
N HIS A 100 10.88 4.14 -6.56
CA HIS A 100 10.11 4.73 -7.66
C HIS A 100 9.85 3.66 -8.71
N ILE A 101 8.57 3.44 -9.01
CA ILE A 101 8.14 2.55 -10.09
C ILE A 101 7.70 3.41 -11.27
N VAL A 102 8.26 3.13 -12.44
CA VAL A 102 7.84 3.74 -13.71
C VAL A 102 6.81 2.82 -14.34
N ILE A 103 5.62 3.36 -14.58
CA ILE A 103 4.50 2.65 -15.20
C ILE A 103 4.34 3.19 -16.62
N PRO A 104 4.58 2.37 -17.67
CA PRO A 104 4.21 2.75 -19.02
C PRO A 104 2.69 2.93 -19.12
N ALA A 105 2.23 3.98 -19.80
CA ALA A 105 0.81 4.27 -19.98
C ALA A 105 0.04 3.10 -20.63
N GLU A 106 0.71 2.35 -21.51
CA GLU A 106 0.16 1.15 -22.13
C GLU A 106 -0.07 -0.03 -21.17
N GLN A 107 0.60 -0.06 -20.01
CA GLN A 107 0.46 -1.11 -18.99
C GLN A 107 -0.55 -0.74 -17.92
N LEU A 108 -0.90 0.53 -17.79
CA LEU A 108 -1.94 0.99 -16.87
C LEU A 108 -3.31 0.46 -17.32
N ASN A 109 -4.04 -0.13 -16.38
CA ASN A 109 -5.43 -0.51 -16.58
C ASN A 109 -6.36 0.61 -16.09
N TYR A 110 -6.25 0.94 -14.80
CA TYR A 110 -6.97 2.07 -14.20
C TYR A 110 -6.29 2.52 -12.90
N VAL A 111 -6.67 3.69 -12.41
CA VAL A 111 -6.31 4.20 -11.08
C VAL A 111 -7.59 4.31 -10.26
N GLN A 112 -7.53 3.83 -9.02
CA GLN A 112 -8.62 3.93 -8.06
C GLN A 112 -8.17 4.77 -6.87
N ASP A 113 -8.82 5.91 -6.66
CA ASP A 113 -8.65 6.69 -5.43
C ASP A 113 -9.43 6.02 -4.30
N MET A 114 -8.73 5.76 -3.19
CA MET A 114 -9.28 5.23 -1.96
C MET A 114 -9.69 6.43 -1.10
N CYS A 115 -10.95 6.86 -1.24
CA CYS A 115 -11.53 7.84 -0.33
C CYS A 115 -11.65 7.24 1.07
N GLU A 116 -11.45 8.06 2.10
CA GLU A 116 -11.96 7.72 3.43
C GLU A 116 -13.48 7.62 3.36
N ASP A 117 -14.03 6.54 3.92
CA ASP A 117 -15.44 6.51 4.29
C ASP A 117 -15.67 7.56 5.40
N THR A 118 -15.85 8.82 5.01
CA THR A 118 -16.50 9.80 5.88
C THR A 118 -17.97 9.45 5.94
N ASN A 119 -18.35 8.41 6.68
CA ASN A 119 -19.69 8.19 7.25
C ASN A 119 -19.72 6.91 8.10
N ALA A 120 -19.44 7.06 9.38
CA ALA A 120 -20.04 6.23 10.42
C ALA A 120 -20.52 7.16 11.55
N GLU A 121 -21.41 8.09 11.21
CA GLU A 121 -22.34 8.64 12.20
C GLU A 121 -23.39 7.54 12.47
N TYR A 122 -23.30 6.90 13.63
CA TYR A 122 -24.39 6.17 14.27
C TYR A 122 -24.61 6.72 15.68
#